data_AF-F7NGM3-F1
#
_entry.id   AF-F7NGM3-F1
#
_cell.length_a   1.000
_cell.length_b   1.000
_cell.length_c   1.000
_cell.angle_alpha   90.00
_cell.angle_beta   90.00
_cell.angle_gamma   90.00
#
_symmetry.space_group_name_H-M   'P 1'
#
loop_
_entity.id
_entity.type
_entity.pdbx_description
1 polymer ?
#
loop_
_entity_poly.entity_id
_entity_poly.type
_entity_poly.pdbx_seq_one_letter_code
_entity_poly.pdbx_strand_id
1 'polypeptide(L)'
;MTITETNRKAKKTTARHTIAALIISGLCLLYTVNVGHANPGDTQQQIEDKLGLYNTVQDTGGQYWNKTQWHQRSAGLPARQFGYTASLGKLKGSLWIEYDQNMVKTEMYVLDNPIPLWKLRNSISEQYRQLAEAESLALVNRHAPDDELGIIYQDQDTHRYIMIRFQRLKEPVSKGQPTVFSINTKIRSFQVTGISPQEYIGAHKLSGKQPVALAGAKWARTDNLFRPELFFAERLVPRKRTDMIVIHHTAIENISPMGIHELHLSKGWAGIAYHHVILPDGTMQTARPEKMVGAHAYGVNPRSIGIVLVGDFNQHDPTPEQEKALIALTKKLMKRYRVRPANVVPHRKVSATDCPGKHFHWDEFMKAITSK
;
A
#
# COMPACT_ATOMS: atom_id res chain seq x y z
N MET A 1 -10.71 -62.29 14.85
CA MET A 1 -10.17 -63.38 15.69
C MET A 1 -8.65 -63.33 15.54
N THR A 2 -7.99 -62.62 16.46
CA THR A 2 -7.14 -63.13 17.59
C THR A 2 -5.70 -63.37 17.12
N ILE A 3 -4.75 -62.43 17.34
CA ILE A 3 -3.98 -62.13 18.59
C ILE A 3 -3.24 -63.41 19.06
N THR A 4 -1.90 -63.51 19.06
CA THR A 4 -0.90 -63.02 20.05
C THR A 4 0.53 -63.18 19.47
N GLU A 5 1.42 -62.18 19.47
CA GLU A 5 2.37 -61.77 20.52
C GLU A 5 3.24 -62.87 21.17
N THR A 6 4.58 -62.78 21.03
CA THR A 6 5.52 -62.66 22.18
C THR A 6 6.95 -62.23 21.77
N ASN A 7 7.28 -61.00 22.16
CA ASN A 7 8.53 -60.49 22.76
C ASN A 7 9.77 -61.41 22.97
N ARG A 8 10.95 -60.93 22.55
CA ARG A 8 12.15 -60.87 23.43
C ARG A 8 13.20 -59.84 22.96
N LYS A 9 13.58 -58.98 23.90
CA LYS A 9 14.55 -57.87 23.83
C LYS A 9 16.00 -58.33 23.58
N ALA A 10 16.76 -57.53 22.83
CA ALA A 10 18.20 -57.36 23.02
C ALA A 10 18.62 -55.90 22.77
N LYS A 11 19.25 -55.29 23.78
CA LYS A 11 19.85 -53.95 23.78
C LYS A 11 21.13 -53.92 22.94
N LYS A 12 21.38 -52.80 22.24
CA LYS A 12 22.70 -52.18 21.91
C LYS A 12 22.43 -50.79 21.30
N THR A 13 22.45 -49.70 22.08
CA THR A 13 23.58 -48.75 22.29
C THR A 13 24.18 -48.13 21.02
N THR A 14 24.38 -46.80 21.07
CA THR A 14 25.22 -45.91 20.24
C THR A 14 24.72 -45.60 18.82
N ALA A 15 24.75 -44.38 18.27
CA ALA A 15 25.38 -43.13 18.68
C ALA A 15 24.57 -41.92 18.16
N ARG A 16 24.30 -40.97 19.07
CA ARG A 16 24.09 -39.56 18.73
C ARG A 16 25.42 -39.02 18.24
N HIS A 17 25.50 -38.54 17.00
CA HIS A 17 26.61 -37.70 16.56
C HIS A 17 26.19 -36.24 16.67
N THR A 18 26.57 -35.68 17.82
CA THR A 18 26.89 -34.28 18.01
C THR A 18 27.96 -33.88 16.98
N ILE A 19 27.69 -32.90 16.12
CA ILE A 19 28.76 -32.10 15.52
C ILE A 19 28.73 -30.74 16.19
N ALA A 20 29.85 -30.48 16.84
CA ALA A 20 30.12 -29.37 17.72
C ALA A 20 30.17 -28.04 16.96
N ALA A 21 29.91 -26.99 17.73
CA ALA A 21 30.08 -25.60 17.38
C ALA A 21 31.50 -25.32 16.83
N LEU A 22 31.55 -24.64 15.69
CA LEU A 22 32.66 -23.77 15.34
C LEU A 22 32.16 -22.34 15.49
N ILE A 23 32.50 -21.76 16.64
CA ILE A 23 32.40 -20.33 16.89
C ILE A 23 33.46 -19.66 16.01
N ILE A 24 33.01 -18.98 14.96
CA ILE A 24 33.77 -17.89 14.36
C ILE A 24 32.96 -16.62 14.65
N SER A 25 33.36 -15.93 15.70
CA SER A 25 32.97 -14.56 15.99
C SER A 25 33.53 -13.64 14.90
N GLY A 26 32.65 -12.92 14.20
CA GLY A 26 33.07 -11.93 13.22
C GLY A 26 31.88 -11.18 12.61
N LEU A 27 31.45 -10.12 13.30
CA LEU A 27 30.77 -8.92 12.82
C LEU A 27 29.50 -9.06 11.96
N CYS A 28 28.39 -8.57 12.54
CA CYS A 28 27.29 -7.84 11.88
C CYS A 28 27.48 -7.57 10.37
N LEU A 29 26.86 -8.40 9.53
CA LEU A 29 26.23 -7.89 8.32
C LEU A 29 24.73 -8.10 8.46
N LEU A 30 24.02 -6.98 8.48
CA LEU A 30 22.58 -6.91 8.32
C LEU A 30 22.16 -7.86 7.19
N TYR A 31 21.23 -8.77 7.47
CA TYR A 31 20.49 -9.46 6.42
C TYR A 31 19.80 -8.39 5.57
N THR A 32 20.43 -7.92 4.50
CA THR A 32 19.74 -7.28 3.41
C THR A 32 18.89 -8.38 2.79
N VAL A 33 17.60 -8.38 3.10
CA VAL A 33 16.62 -9.19 2.38
C VAL A 33 16.83 -8.85 0.90
N ASN A 34 17.29 -9.83 0.13
CA ASN A 34 17.58 -9.69 -1.29
C ASN A 34 16.40 -8.98 -1.97
N VAL A 35 16.59 -7.70 -2.29
CA VAL A 35 15.57 -6.91 -2.97
C VAL A 35 15.56 -7.43 -4.40
N GLY A 36 14.60 -8.28 -4.76
CA GLY A 36 14.38 -8.68 -6.14
C GLY A 36 14.07 -7.42 -6.93
N HIS A 37 15.09 -6.83 -7.54
CA HIS A 37 15.09 -5.64 -8.38
C HIS A 37 16.34 -5.64 -9.26
N ALA A 38 16.16 -5.32 -10.54
CA ALA A 38 17.17 -5.14 -11.56
C ALA A 38 17.10 -3.68 -12.00
N ASN A 39 18.11 -2.88 -11.67
CA ASN A 39 18.06 -1.48 -12.06
C ASN A 39 18.32 -1.38 -13.58
N PRO A 40 17.57 -0.56 -14.33
CA PRO A 40 17.91 -0.26 -15.72
C PRO A 40 19.37 0.16 -15.83
N GLY A 41 20.15 -0.54 -16.67
CA GLY A 41 21.60 -0.36 -16.81
C GLY A 41 22.49 -1.34 -16.03
N ASP A 42 21.94 -2.20 -15.17
CA ASP A 42 22.71 -3.31 -14.58
C ASP A 42 23.05 -4.36 -15.65
N THR A 43 24.19 -5.03 -15.53
CA THR A 43 24.58 -6.13 -16.43
C THR A 43 23.85 -7.43 -16.08
N GLN A 44 23.68 -8.31 -17.06
CA GLN A 44 23.11 -9.65 -16.80
C GLN A 44 23.87 -10.41 -15.71
N GLN A 45 25.21 -10.31 -15.66
CA GLN A 45 26.01 -10.96 -14.61
C GLN A 45 25.65 -10.43 -13.23
N GLN A 46 25.53 -9.11 -13.06
CA GLN A 46 25.13 -8.51 -11.77
C GLN A 46 23.73 -8.96 -11.33
N ILE A 47 22.81 -9.18 -12.27
CA ILE A 47 21.49 -9.73 -11.97
C ILE A 47 21.58 -11.19 -11.52
N GLU A 48 22.35 -12.00 -12.23
CA GLU A 48 22.52 -13.42 -11.91
C GLU A 48 23.26 -13.63 -10.58
N ASP A 49 24.21 -12.76 -10.23
CA ASP A 49 24.89 -12.76 -8.94
C ASP A 49 23.91 -12.45 -7.79
N LYS A 50 22.89 -11.62 -8.07
CA LYS A 50 21.91 -11.17 -7.07
C LYS A 50 20.72 -12.12 -6.91
N LEU A 51 20.18 -12.62 -8.03
CA LEU A 51 18.92 -13.38 -8.09
C LEU A 51 19.13 -14.88 -8.36
N GLY A 52 20.35 -15.28 -8.68
CA GLY A 52 20.64 -16.56 -9.29
C GLY A 52 20.31 -16.58 -10.77
N LEU A 53 20.48 -17.75 -11.38
CA LEU A 53 20.26 -17.93 -12.82
C LEU A 53 18.76 -17.90 -13.14
N TYR A 54 18.43 -17.37 -14.33
CA TYR A 54 17.06 -17.43 -14.86
C TYR A 54 16.56 -18.89 -14.93
N ASN A 55 15.25 -19.08 -14.79
CA ASN A 55 14.61 -20.40 -14.87
C ASN A 55 13.75 -20.56 -16.13
N THR A 56 13.36 -19.44 -16.75
CA THR A 56 12.48 -19.41 -17.92
C THR A 56 13.00 -18.39 -18.92
N VAL A 57 12.76 -18.62 -20.21
CA VAL A 57 13.08 -17.70 -21.31
C VAL A 57 11.86 -17.55 -22.19
N GLN A 58 11.54 -16.32 -22.59
CA GLN A 58 10.62 -16.08 -23.69
C GLN A 58 11.41 -15.70 -24.94
N ASP A 59 11.15 -16.36 -26.07
CA ASP A 59 11.75 -15.99 -27.35
C ASP A 59 11.04 -14.80 -28.02
N THR A 60 11.60 -14.30 -29.12
CA THR A 60 11.01 -13.21 -29.92
C THR A 60 9.68 -13.59 -30.60
N GLY A 61 9.41 -14.89 -30.79
CA GLY A 61 8.13 -15.41 -31.27
C GLY A 61 7.05 -15.49 -30.18
N GLY A 62 7.41 -15.23 -28.92
CA GLY A 62 6.52 -15.24 -27.77
C GLY A 62 6.38 -16.60 -27.08
N GLN A 63 7.10 -17.64 -27.51
CA GLN A 63 7.07 -18.95 -26.87
C GLN A 63 7.92 -18.96 -25.60
N TYR A 64 7.52 -19.79 -24.63
CA TYR A 64 8.16 -19.92 -23.34
C TYR A 64 8.91 -21.24 -23.24
N TRP A 65 10.12 -21.16 -22.69
CA TRP A 65 11.05 -22.27 -22.57
C TRP A 65 11.56 -22.32 -21.13
N ASN A 66 11.58 -23.50 -20.52
CA ASN A 66 12.40 -23.65 -19.33
C ASN A 66 13.90 -23.62 -19.70
N LYS A 67 14.77 -23.34 -18.73
CA LYS A 67 16.22 -23.22 -18.97
C LYS A 67 16.83 -24.41 -19.72
N THR A 68 16.47 -25.64 -19.35
CA THR A 68 17.00 -26.85 -19.99
C THR A 68 16.57 -26.95 -21.45
N GLN A 69 15.29 -26.71 -21.73
CA GLN A 69 14.74 -26.69 -23.09
C GLN A 69 15.37 -25.59 -23.93
N TRP A 70 15.58 -24.40 -23.35
CA TRP A 70 16.23 -23.28 -24.01
C TRP A 70 17.63 -23.69 -24.47
N HIS A 71 18.50 -24.18 -23.59
CA HIS A 71 19.85 -24.61 -23.99
C HIS A 71 19.87 -25.70 -25.07
N GLN A 72 18.86 -26.56 -25.12
CA GLN A 72 18.77 -27.63 -26.13
C GLN A 72 18.20 -27.16 -27.46
N ARG A 73 17.31 -26.16 -27.47
CA ARG A 73 16.55 -25.74 -28.67
C ARG A 73 16.92 -24.35 -29.20
N SER A 74 17.68 -23.55 -28.45
CA SER A 74 17.92 -22.14 -28.77
C SER A 74 18.95 -21.88 -29.88
N ALA A 75 19.46 -22.92 -30.55
CA ALA A 75 20.38 -22.75 -31.66
C ALA A 75 19.75 -21.84 -32.75
N GLY A 76 20.17 -20.57 -32.75
CA GLY A 76 19.67 -19.53 -33.66
C GLY A 76 18.39 -18.79 -33.23
N LEU A 77 17.77 -19.11 -32.10
CA LEU A 77 16.59 -18.39 -31.61
C LEU A 77 16.99 -17.23 -30.69
N PRO A 78 16.62 -15.97 -31.02
CA PRO A 78 16.90 -14.85 -30.13
C PRO A 78 15.93 -14.85 -28.93
N ALA A 79 16.48 -14.72 -27.73
CA ALA A 79 15.72 -14.48 -26.51
C ALA A 79 15.15 -13.06 -26.53
N ARG A 80 13.88 -12.92 -26.11
CA ARG A 80 13.24 -11.62 -25.86
C ARG A 80 13.45 -11.19 -24.42
N GLN A 81 13.20 -12.08 -23.47
CA GLN A 81 13.31 -11.79 -22.04
C GLN A 81 13.54 -13.05 -21.21
N PHE A 82 14.12 -12.87 -20.02
CA PHE A 82 14.50 -13.92 -19.09
C PHE A 82 13.68 -13.81 -17.81
N GLY A 83 13.13 -14.94 -17.38
CA GLY A 83 12.28 -15.07 -16.20
C GLY A 83 13.05 -15.62 -15.00
N TYR A 84 12.87 -14.97 -13.85
CA TYR A 84 13.43 -15.32 -12.56
C TYR A 84 12.29 -15.46 -11.55
N THR A 85 12.37 -16.44 -10.66
CA THR A 85 11.49 -16.43 -9.48
C THR A 85 11.95 -15.32 -8.56
N ALA A 86 11.05 -14.42 -8.19
CA ALA A 86 11.40 -13.25 -7.40
C ALA A 86 10.41 -13.04 -6.26
N SER A 87 10.92 -12.44 -5.19
CA SER A 87 10.08 -11.87 -4.14
C SER A 87 10.47 -10.42 -3.97
N LEU A 88 9.47 -9.56 -3.91
CA LEU A 88 9.64 -8.15 -3.68
C LEU A 88 8.94 -7.76 -2.38
N GLY A 89 9.73 -7.61 -1.31
CA GLY A 89 9.23 -7.53 0.05
C GLY A 89 8.35 -8.74 0.38
N LYS A 90 7.05 -8.52 0.54
CA LYS A 90 6.06 -9.59 0.80
C LYS A 90 5.37 -10.12 -0.46
N LEU A 91 5.63 -9.52 -1.62
CA LEU A 91 5.02 -9.90 -2.88
C LEU A 91 5.81 -11.06 -3.49
N LYS A 92 5.09 -12.10 -3.88
CA LYS A 92 5.65 -13.23 -4.64
C LYS A 92 5.25 -13.08 -6.10
N GLY A 93 6.16 -13.49 -6.98
CA GLY A 93 5.95 -13.38 -8.40
C GLY A 93 7.10 -13.90 -9.23
N SER A 94 7.08 -13.51 -10.49
CA SER A 94 8.18 -13.70 -11.42
C SER A 94 8.69 -12.35 -11.89
N LEU A 95 10.00 -12.23 -11.94
CA LEU A 95 10.69 -11.10 -12.54
C LEU A 95 11.08 -11.45 -13.97
N TRP A 96 10.71 -10.59 -14.91
CA TRP A 96 11.04 -10.74 -16.32
C TRP A 96 11.93 -9.58 -16.76
N ILE A 97 13.08 -9.89 -17.35
CA ILE A 97 14.07 -8.90 -17.75
C ILE A 97 14.32 -9.00 -19.25
N GLU A 98 14.19 -7.87 -19.94
CA GLU A 98 14.67 -7.69 -21.31
C GLU A 98 16.06 -7.04 -21.23
N TYR A 99 17.03 -7.63 -21.91
CA TYR A 99 18.38 -7.10 -22.02
C TYR A 99 18.60 -6.46 -23.39
N ASP A 100 19.38 -5.39 -23.43
CA ASP A 100 19.96 -4.82 -24.63
C ASP A 100 21.47 -4.72 -24.44
N GLN A 101 22.25 -5.35 -25.33
CA GLN A 101 23.71 -5.43 -25.21
C GLN A 101 24.20 -5.85 -23.80
N ASN A 102 23.57 -6.89 -23.22
CA ASN A 102 23.80 -7.41 -21.85
C ASN A 102 23.45 -6.45 -20.71
N MET A 103 22.81 -5.32 -20.97
CA MET A 103 22.32 -4.38 -19.96
C MET A 103 20.81 -4.48 -19.82
N VAL A 104 20.30 -4.36 -18.59
CA VAL A 104 18.86 -4.35 -18.31
C VAL A 104 18.22 -3.17 -19.03
N LYS A 105 17.34 -3.47 -19.99
CA LYS A 105 16.52 -2.49 -20.72
C LYS A 105 15.18 -2.29 -20.05
N THR A 106 14.47 -3.38 -19.77
CA THR A 106 13.21 -3.34 -19.01
C THR A 106 13.16 -4.45 -17.99
N GLU A 107 12.44 -4.17 -16.90
CA GLU A 107 12.20 -5.10 -15.82
C GLU A 107 10.68 -5.15 -15.56
N MET A 108 10.09 -6.35 -15.54
CA MET A 108 8.66 -6.52 -15.29
C MET A 108 8.42 -7.53 -14.17
N TYR A 109 7.77 -7.08 -13.10
CA TYR A 109 7.25 -7.94 -12.05
C TYR A 109 5.86 -8.41 -12.42
N VAL A 110 5.67 -9.73 -12.50
CA VAL A 110 4.36 -10.37 -12.62
C VAL A 110 4.03 -10.97 -11.26
N LEU A 111 2.93 -10.52 -10.65
CA LEU A 111 2.53 -10.94 -9.31
C LEU A 111 1.78 -12.27 -9.36
N ASP A 112 2.09 -13.18 -8.43
CA ASP A 112 1.34 -14.44 -8.28
C ASP A 112 -0.13 -14.16 -7.94
N ASN A 113 -0.36 -13.12 -7.13
CA ASN A 113 -1.69 -12.70 -6.71
C ASN A 113 -1.83 -11.18 -6.94
N PRO A 114 -2.83 -10.74 -7.71
CA PRO A 114 -3.10 -9.32 -7.89
C PRO A 114 -3.42 -8.62 -6.56
N ILE A 115 -2.86 -7.43 -6.36
CA ILE A 115 -3.08 -6.63 -5.15
C ILE A 115 -3.59 -5.22 -5.48
N PRO A 116 -4.42 -4.60 -4.63
CA PRO A 116 -4.77 -3.20 -4.78
C PRO A 116 -3.56 -2.28 -4.56
N LEU A 117 -3.55 -1.12 -5.21
CA LEU A 117 -2.44 -0.15 -5.14
C LEU A 117 -2.06 0.24 -3.70
N TRP A 118 -3.02 0.44 -2.78
CA TRP A 118 -2.68 0.80 -1.39
C TRP A 118 -1.79 -0.23 -0.68
N LYS A 119 -1.84 -1.52 -1.07
CA LYS A 119 -0.99 -2.55 -0.44
C LYS A 119 0.49 -2.40 -0.80
N LEU A 120 0.82 -1.63 -1.84
CA LEU A 120 2.20 -1.40 -2.24
C LEU A 120 3.00 -0.64 -1.18
N ARG A 121 2.38 0.28 -0.42
CA ARG A 121 3.09 1.06 0.61
C ARG A 121 3.87 0.19 1.59
N ASN A 122 3.25 -0.91 2.02
CA ASN A 122 3.85 -1.83 2.98
C ASN A 122 4.65 -2.97 2.34
N SER A 123 4.54 -3.13 1.03
CA SER A 123 5.17 -4.24 0.29
C SER A 123 6.47 -3.82 -0.39
N ILE A 124 6.57 -2.56 -0.79
CA ILE A 124 7.71 -1.95 -1.49
C ILE A 124 8.05 -0.59 -0.89
N SER A 125 8.13 -0.50 0.44
CA SER A 125 8.19 0.78 1.16
C SER A 125 9.32 1.71 0.69
N GLU A 126 10.46 1.16 0.29
CA GLU A 126 11.60 1.93 -0.19
C GLU A 126 11.32 2.58 -1.55
N GLN A 127 10.88 1.79 -2.53
CA GLN A 127 10.48 2.27 -3.85
C GLN A 127 9.24 3.17 -3.76
N TYR A 128 8.32 2.86 -2.84
CA TYR A 128 7.10 3.63 -2.63
C TYR A 128 7.41 5.09 -2.23
N ARG A 129 8.49 5.33 -1.47
CA ARG A 129 8.90 6.72 -1.14
C ARG A 129 9.15 7.53 -2.40
N GLN A 130 9.93 6.98 -3.34
CA GLN A 130 10.21 7.63 -4.63
C GLN A 130 8.92 7.91 -5.44
N LEU A 131 7.96 6.98 -5.40
CA LEU A 131 6.64 7.17 -6.05
C LEU A 131 5.76 8.23 -5.40
N ALA A 132 5.98 8.49 -4.11
CA ALA A 132 5.21 9.42 -3.30
C ALA A 132 5.82 10.83 -3.26
N GLU A 133 7.03 11.02 -3.80
CA GLU A 133 7.73 12.31 -3.80
C GLU A 133 6.94 13.40 -4.52
N ALA A 134 7.11 14.66 -4.09
CA ALA A 134 6.41 15.80 -4.66
C ALA A 134 6.69 15.97 -6.17
N GLU A 135 7.93 15.73 -6.58
CA GLU A 135 8.39 15.83 -7.98
C GLU A 135 8.03 14.62 -8.84
N SER A 136 7.48 13.55 -8.25
CA SER A 136 6.99 12.43 -9.06
C SER A 136 5.70 12.81 -9.79
N LEU A 137 5.58 12.36 -11.04
CA LEU A 137 4.45 12.66 -11.91
C LEU A 137 3.66 11.40 -12.26
N ALA A 138 2.36 11.43 -12.01
CA ALA A 138 1.45 10.36 -12.38
C ALA A 138 0.77 10.60 -13.73
N LEU A 139 0.68 9.52 -14.48
CA LEU A 139 0.24 9.45 -15.86
C LEU A 139 -0.71 8.26 -16.04
N VAL A 140 -1.67 8.36 -16.94
CA VAL A 140 -2.59 7.27 -17.29
C VAL A 140 -2.61 7.04 -18.79
N ASN A 141 -2.51 5.78 -19.20
CA ASN A 141 -2.69 5.34 -20.58
C ASN A 141 -4.02 4.58 -20.68
N ARG A 142 -5.07 5.25 -21.15
CA ARG A 142 -6.41 4.68 -21.33
C ARG A 142 -6.62 4.01 -22.69
N HIS A 143 -5.59 4.04 -23.54
CA HIS A 143 -5.60 3.34 -24.82
C HIS A 143 -5.00 1.93 -24.70
N ALA A 144 -4.37 1.61 -23.56
CA ALA A 144 -3.94 0.26 -23.26
C ALA A 144 -5.16 -0.66 -23.09
N PRO A 145 -5.10 -1.92 -23.54
CA PRO A 145 -6.23 -2.86 -23.42
C PRO A 145 -6.81 -3.04 -22.01
N ASP A 146 -6.00 -2.81 -20.95
CA ASP A 146 -6.39 -2.96 -19.55
C ASP A 146 -6.28 -1.66 -18.73
N ASP A 147 -6.06 -0.50 -19.37
CA ASP A 147 -5.55 0.74 -18.75
C ASP A 147 -4.21 0.56 -18.01
N GLU A 148 -3.34 1.57 -18.05
CA GLU A 148 -2.10 1.59 -17.28
C GLU A 148 -1.96 2.87 -16.46
N LEU A 149 -1.38 2.75 -15.26
CA LEU A 149 -0.95 3.87 -14.44
C LEU A 149 0.57 3.95 -14.49
N GLY A 150 1.11 5.05 -15.00
CA GLY A 150 2.53 5.33 -15.05
C GLY A 150 2.92 6.33 -13.98
N ILE A 151 4.00 6.07 -13.25
CA ILE A 151 4.65 7.07 -12.39
C ILE A 151 6.05 7.31 -12.93
N ILE A 152 6.42 8.56 -13.16
CA ILE A 152 7.80 8.94 -13.45
C ILE A 152 8.40 9.71 -12.28
N TYR A 153 9.68 9.46 -12.01
CA TYR A 153 10.44 10.16 -10.99
C TYR A 153 11.93 10.14 -11.34
N GLN A 154 12.70 11.03 -10.71
CA GLN A 154 14.15 10.92 -10.66
C GLN A 154 14.55 10.19 -9.39
N ASP A 155 15.23 9.06 -9.54
CA ASP A 155 15.76 8.30 -8.42
C ASP A 155 16.81 9.15 -7.68
N GLN A 156 16.61 9.33 -6.37
CA GLN A 156 17.42 10.28 -5.60
C GLN A 156 18.85 9.79 -5.35
N ASP A 157 19.06 8.46 -5.36
CA ASP A 157 20.37 7.87 -5.07
C ASP A 157 21.23 7.76 -6.32
N THR A 158 20.62 7.36 -7.44
CA THR A 158 21.32 7.11 -8.71
C THR A 158 21.23 8.27 -9.70
N HIS A 159 20.37 9.26 -9.43
CA HIS A 159 20.01 10.36 -10.33
C HIS A 159 19.44 9.92 -11.69
N ARG A 160 19.09 8.64 -11.86
CA ARG A 160 18.46 8.09 -13.06
C ARG A 160 16.99 8.47 -13.12
N TYR A 161 16.46 8.64 -14.32
CA TYR A 161 15.04 8.90 -14.53
C TYR A 161 14.32 7.59 -14.82
N ILE A 162 13.28 7.30 -14.03
CA ILE A 162 12.61 6.02 -14.03
C ILE A 162 11.12 6.23 -14.32
N MET A 163 10.54 5.30 -15.07
CA MET A 163 9.11 5.11 -15.22
C MET A 163 8.71 3.75 -14.64
N ILE A 164 7.73 3.73 -13.72
CA ILE A 164 7.03 2.50 -13.32
C ILE A 164 5.64 2.48 -13.93
N ARG A 165 5.32 1.41 -14.66
CA ARG A 165 4.04 1.16 -15.31
C ARG A 165 3.28 0.08 -14.59
N PHE A 166 2.19 0.43 -13.93
CA PHE A 166 1.30 -0.50 -13.27
C PHE A 166 0.21 -0.96 -14.23
N GLN A 167 0.17 -2.27 -14.47
CA GLN A 167 -0.85 -2.89 -15.30
C GLN A 167 -1.99 -3.40 -14.42
N ARG A 168 -3.19 -2.93 -14.70
CA ARG A 168 -4.39 -3.33 -13.98
C ARG A 168 -4.74 -4.80 -14.26
N LEU A 169 -5.33 -5.46 -13.26
CA LEU A 169 -6.04 -6.72 -13.44
C LEU A 169 -7.34 -6.47 -14.22
N LYS A 170 -7.50 -7.15 -15.36
CA LYS A 170 -8.72 -7.12 -16.16
C LYS A 170 -9.89 -7.73 -15.37
N GLU A 171 -10.78 -6.89 -14.87
CA GLU A 171 -12.04 -7.31 -14.24
C GLU A 171 -13.20 -7.03 -15.22
N PRO A 172 -14.30 -7.81 -15.19
CA PRO A 172 -15.48 -7.53 -16.01
C PRO A 172 -16.03 -6.16 -15.65
N VAL A 173 -15.85 -5.16 -16.51
CA VAL A 173 -16.41 -3.83 -16.29
C VAL A 173 -17.89 -3.88 -16.66
N SER A 174 -18.77 -3.44 -15.75
CA SER A 174 -20.17 -3.17 -16.08
C SER A 174 -20.23 -2.22 -17.27
N LYS A 175 -20.92 -2.62 -18.36
CA LYS A 175 -21.03 -1.82 -19.59
C LYS A 175 -21.35 -0.35 -19.28
N GLY A 176 -20.52 0.57 -19.77
CA GLY A 176 -20.77 2.02 -19.73
C GLY A 176 -20.16 2.80 -18.57
N GLN A 177 -19.45 2.17 -17.63
CA GLN A 177 -18.69 2.91 -16.59
C GLN A 177 -17.24 3.11 -17.08
N PRO A 178 -16.76 4.35 -17.26
CA PRO A 178 -15.35 4.59 -17.54
C PRO A 178 -14.51 4.09 -16.34
N THR A 179 -13.55 3.22 -16.62
CA THR A 179 -12.59 2.75 -15.64
C THR A 179 -11.64 3.89 -15.27
N VAL A 180 -11.56 4.22 -13.99
CA VAL A 180 -10.58 5.17 -13.46
C VAL A 180 -9.71 4.43 -12.46
N PHE A 181 -8.39 4.61 -12.54
CA PHE A 181 -7.49 4.10 -11.51
C PHE A 181 -7.88 4.70 -10.15
N SER A 182 -8.04 3.83 -9.17
CA SER A 182 -8.31 4.19 -7.78
C SER A 182 -7.32 3.45 -6.89
N ILE A 183 -7.25 3.84 -5.62
CA ILE A 183 -6.36 3.15 -4.68
C ILE A 183 -6.71 1.64 -4.50
N ASN A 184 -7.94 1.24 -4.83
CA ASN A 184 -8.39 -0.15 -4.81
C ASN A 184 -8.20 -0.88 -6.14
N THR A 185 -7.71 -0.21 -7.20
CA THR A 185 -7.40 -0.88 -8.46
C THR A 185 -6.37 -1.97 -8.22
N LYS A 186 -6.75 -3.22 -8.52
CA LYS A 186 -5.83 -4.35 -8.46
C LYS A 186 -4.87 -4.29 -9.63
N ILE A 187 -3.59 -4.48 -9.35
CA ILE A 187 -2.54 -4.61 -10.35
C ILE A 187 -2.12 -6.07 -10.46
N ARG A 188 -1.83 -6.52 -11.67
CA ARG A 188 -1.31 -7.87 -11.95
C ARG A 188 0.20 -7.88 -12.18
N SER A 189 0.73 -6.77 -12.63
CA SER A 189 2.14 -6.59 -12.91
C SER A 189 2.52 -5.12 -12.84
N PHE A 190 3.82 -4.86 -12.72
CA PHE A 190 4.36 -3.55 -13.00
C PHE A 190 5.72 -3.65 -13.68
N GLN A 191 6.00 -2.72 -14.57
CA GLN A 191 7.24 -2.65 -15.35
C GLN A 191 8.03 -1.41 -14.96
N VAL A 192 9.32 -1.57 -14.69
CA VAL A 192 10.29 -0.51 -14.46
C VAL A 192 11.08 -0.30 -15.76
N THR A 193 11.24 0.95 -16.17
CA THR A 193 11.95 1.32 -17.39
C THR A 193 12.70 2.62 -17.16
N GLY A 194 13.97 2.68 -17.61
CA GLY A 194 14.71 3.93 -17.64
C GLY A 194 14.16 4.85 -18.74
N ILE A 195 14.03 6.14 -18.45
CA ILE A 195 13.63 7.16 -19.42
C ILE A 195 14.73 8.21 -19.56
N SER A 196 14.73 8.92 -20.69
CA SER A 196 15.69 10.01 -20.90
C SER A 196 15.33 11.26 -20.06
N PRO A 197 16.33 12.12 -19.73
CA PRO A 197 16.06 13.41 -19.12
C PRO A 197 15.10 14.27 -19.95
N GLN A 198 15.19 14.20 -21.28
CA GLN A 198 14.32 14.93 -22.20
C GLN A 198 12.86 14.45 -22.11
N GLU A 199 12.63 13.14 -22.04
CA GLU A 199 11.31 12.56 -21.81
C GLU A 199 10.73 13.00 -20.46
N TYR A 200 11.53 12.95 -19.39
CA TYR A 200 11.13 13.39 -18.05
C TYR A 200 10.73 14.87 -18.04
N ILE A 201 11.59 15.75 -18.56
CA ILE A 201 11.34 17.19 -18.64
C ILE A 201 10.12 17.48 -19.53
N GLY A 202 10.01 16.79 -20.66
CA GLY A 202 8.88 16.92 -21.59
C GLY A 202 7.55 16.60 -20.93
N ALA A 203 7.48 15.51 -20.17
CA ALA A 203 6.29 15.15 -19.40
C ALA A 203 5.93 16.20 -18.33
N HIS A 204 6.93 16.81 -17.69
CA HIS A 204 6.75 17.84 -16.67
C HIS A 204 6.26 19.19 -17.22
N LYS A 205 6.60 19.53 -18.47
CA LYS A 205 6.20 20.79 -19.12
C LYS A 205 4.72 20.84 -19.56
N LEU A 206 4.03 19.70 -19.55
CA LEU A 206 2.64 19.63 -20.01
C LEU A 206 1.70 20.35 -19.04
N SER A 207 0.88 21.25 -19.58
CA SER A 207 -0.28 21.80 -18.88
C SER A 207 -1.55 21.03 -19.27
N GLY A 208 -2.35 20.64 -18.29
CA GLY A 208 -3.67 20.04 -18.51
C GLY A 208 -3.65 18.57 -18.95
N LYS A 209 -4.62 18.20 -19.81
CA LYS A 209 -4.94 16.81 -20.19
C LYS A 209 -4.33 16.36 -21.52
N GLN A 210 -3.41 17.13 -22.11
CA GLN A 210 -2.83 16.77 -23.40
C GLN A 210 -1.99 15.48 -23.28
N PRO A 211 -2.19 14.49 -24.15
CA PRO A 211 -1.39 13.26 -24.11
C PRO A 211 0.07 13.51 -24.49
N VAL A 212 1.00 12.81 -23.84
CA VAL A 212 2.43 12.78 -24.17
C VAL A 212 2.86 11.41 -24.65
N ALA A 213 3.68 11.39 -25.69
CA ALA A 213 4.38 10.18 -26.10
C ALA A 213 5.56 9.95 -25.14
N LEU A 214 5.51 8.85 -24.40
CA LEU A 214 6.54 8.50 -23.41
C LEU A 214 6.73 6.98 -23.39
N ALA A 215 7.97 6.53 -23.57
CA ALA A 215 8.35 5.13 -23.59
C ALA A 215 7.42 4.25 -24.47
N GLY A 216 7.05 4.76 -25.65
CA GLY A 216 6.26 4.01 -26.64
C GLY A 216 4.73 4.01 -26.45
N ALA A 217 4.19 4.79 -25.52
CA ALA A 217 2.74 4.92 -25.31
C ALA A 217 2.28 6.39 -25.17
N LYS A 218 0.97 6.62 -25.25
CA LYS A 218 0.34 7.94 -25.07
C LYS A 218 -0.25 8.06 -23.68
N TRP A 219 0.17 9.09 -22.94
CA TRP A 219 -0.12 9.24 -21.52
C TRP A 219 -0.77 10.58 -21.22
N ALA A 220 -1.83 10.61 -20.40
CA ALA A 220 -2.42 11.84 -19.88
C ALA A 220 -2.11 11.99 -18.38
N ARG A 221 -2.02 13.22 -17.87
CA ARG A 221 -1.84 13.45 -16.42
C ARG A 221 -3.01 12.94 -15.60
N THR A 222 -2.71 12.41 -14.42
CA THR A 222 -3.69 11.97 -13.41
C THR A 222 -3.19 12.29 -12.01
N ASP A 223 -4.06 12.15 -11.01
CA ASP A 223 -3.65 12.26 -9.61
C ASP A 223 -2.64 11.16 -9.24
N ASN A 224 -1.61 11.54 -8.50
CA ASN A 224 -0.63 10.58 -8.00
C ASN A 224 -1.16 9.90 -6.73
N LEU A 225 -1.72 8.70 -6.90
CA LEU A 225 -2.32 7.89 -5.83
C LEU A 225 -1.31 7.39 -4.78
N PHE A 226 0.00 7.57 -5.00
CA PHE A 226 1.05 7.14 -4.08
C PHE A 226 1.41 8.21 -3.04
N ARG A 227 1.11 9.47 -3.33
CA ARG A 227 1.37 10.61 -2.44
C ARG A 227 0.65 10.45 -1.09
N PRO A 228 1.07 11.17 -0.03
CA PRO A 228 0.59 10.94 1.33
C PRO A 228 -0.86 11.42 1.58
N GLU A 229 -1.58 11.92 0.58
CA GLU A 229 -2.99 12.24 0.73
C GLU A 229 -3.86 10.99 0.88
N LEU A 230 -5.05 11.19 1.44
CA LEU A 230 -6.02 10.12 1.64
C LEU A 230 -6.87 9.94 0.37
N PHE A 231 -6.44 9.04 -0.51
CA PHE A 231 -7.23 8.62 -1.67
C PHE A 231 -8.30 7.60 -1.27
N PHE A 232 -9.57 7.97 -1.39
CA PHE A 232 -10.68 7.08 -1.07
C PHE A 232 -10.93 6.11 -2.22
N ALA A 233 -11.22 4.85 -1.89
CA ALA A 233 -11.49 3.79 -2.86
C ALA A 233 -12.78 4.01 -3.66
N GLU A 234 -13.69 4.83 -3.14
CA GLU A 234 -14.98 5.13 -3.75
C GLU A 234 -15.27 6.62 -3.67
N ARG A 235 -16.15 7.08 -4.57
CA ARG A 235 -16.66 8.45 -4.51
C ARG A 235 -17.43 8.66 -3.22
N LEU A 236 -16.95 9.56 -2.39
CA LEU A 236 -17.65 9.95 -1.18
C LEU A 236 -18.92 10.75 -1.48
N VAL A 237 -19.96 10.50 -0.68
CA VAL A 237 -21.26 11.17 -0.81
C VAL A 237 -21.32 12.35 0.16
N PRO A 238 -21.71 13.56 -0.27
CA PRO A 238 -21.92 14.69 0.64
C PRO A 238 -23.04 14.42 1.67
N ARG A 239 -22.85 14.84 2.92
CA ARG A 239 -23.92 14.84 3.94
C ARG A 239 -24.90 15.97 3.67
N LYS A 240 -26.19 15.69 3.83
CA LYS A 240 -27.26 16.69 3.70
C LYS A 240 -27.32 17.66 4.89
N ARG A 241 -26.92 17.20 6.08
CA ARG A 241 -26.90 17.98 7.32
C ARG A 241 -25.80 17.50 8.25
N THR A 242 -25.41 18.35 9.20
CA THR A 242 -24.54 18.00 10.31
C THR A 242 -25.17 18.54 11.59
N ASP A 243 -25.71 17.67 12.43
CA ASP A 243 -26.40 18.07 13.66
C ASP A 243 -26.02 17.20 14.87
N MET A 244 -25.00 16.35 14.72
CA MET A 244 -24.46 15.46 15.73
C MET A 244 -22.93 15.35 15.62
N ILE A 245 -22.26 15.18 16.75
CA ILE A 245 -20.83 14.83 16.84
C ILE A 245 -20.73 13.54 17.64
N VAL A 246 -19.96 12.57 17.14
CA VAL A 246 -19.72 11.29 17.83
C VAL A 246 -18.24 11.19 18.17
N ILE A 247 -17.94 10.94 19.44
CA ILE A 247 -16.56 10.81 19.95
C ILE A 247 -16.17 9.33 19.99
N HIS A 248 -14.95 9.05 19.49
CA HIS A 248 -14.38 7.73 19.38
C HIS A 248 -12.97 7.67 19.94
N HIS A 249 -12.52 6.46 20.25
CA HIS A 249 -11.10 6.10 20.30
C HIS A 249 -10.76 5.10 19.18
N THR A 250 -9.49 4.90 18.87
CA THR A 250 -9.07 3.89 17.88
C THR A 250 -9.06 2.47 18.45
N ALA A 251 -8.94 2.31 19.77
CA ALA A 251 -8.60 1.04 20.44
C ALA A 251 -7.28 0.44 19.90
N ILE A 252 -6.40 1.30 19.38
CA ILE A 252 -5.10 0.96 18.81
C ILE A 252 -4.13 2.07 19.16
N GLU A 253 -3.05 1.71 19.83
CA GLU A 253 -1.95 2.64 20.15
C GLU A 253 -1.17 3.06 18.91
N ASN A 254 -0.64 4.29 18.93
CA ASN A 254 0.39 4.77 18.00
C ASN A 254 0.07 4.60 16.50
N ILE A 255 -1.20 4.65 16.11
CA ILE A 255 -1.61 4.54 14.71
C ILE A 255 -1.77 5.91 14.04
N SER A 256 -1.14 6.10 12.88
CA SER A 256 -1.28 7.33 12.08
C SER A 256 -2.62 7.36 11.33
N PRO A 257 -3.11 8.53 10.84
CA PRO A 257 -4.31 8.57 10.02
C PRO A 257 -4.20 7.75 8.73
N MET A 258 -3.01 7.69 8.12
CA MET A 258 -2.77 6.81 6.97
C MET A 258 -2.90 5.33 7.38
N GLY A 259 -2.37 4.94 8.54
CA GLY A 259 -2.54 3.60 9.08
C GLY A 259 -4.01 3.24 9.34
N ILE A 260 -4.79 4.16 9.92
CA ILE A 260 -6.24 3.98 10.09
C ILE A 260 -6.94 3.87 8.71
N HIS A 261 -6.53 4.69 7.74
CA HIS A 261 -7.07 4.68 6.39
C HIS A 261 -6.85 3.32 5.70
N GLU A 262 -5.62 2.81 5.72
CA GLU A 262 -5.27 1.49 5.17
C GLU A 262 -5.97 0.35 5.90
N LEU A 263 -6.09 0.43 7.24
CA LEU A 263 -6.85 -0.54 8.03
C LEU A 263 -8.31 -0.58 7.56
N HIS A 264 -8.94 0.56 7.31
CA HIS A 264 -10.31 0.60 6.82
C HIS A 264 -10.44 0.16 5.36
N LEU A 265 -9.48 0.50 4.48
CA LEU A 265 -9.42 -0.06 3.13
C LEU A 265 -9.33 -1.60 3.17
N SER A 266 -8.55 -2.16 4.09
CA SER A 266 -8.42 -3.62 4.27
C SER A 266 -9.73 -4.30 4.68
N LYS A 267 -10.64 -3.55 5.33
CA LYS A 267 -12.00 -4.00 5.70
C LYS A 267 -13.02 -3.82 4.57
N GLY A 268 -12.59 -3.39 3.39
CA GLY A 268 -13.44 -3.12 2.24
C GLY A 268 -14.20 -1.79 2.32
N TRP A 269 -13.79 -0.87 3.19
CA TRP A 269 -14.42 0.45 3.28
C TRP A 269 -13.77 1.40 2.28
N ALA A 270 -14.42 2.54 1.99
CA ALA A 270 -13.85 3.56 1.11
C ALA A 270 -12.54 4.19 1.65
N GLY A 271 -12.19 3.98 2.91
CA GLY A 271 -11.03 4.56 3.60
C GLY A 271 -11.38 4.95 5.05
N ILE A 272 -10.54 5.76 5.67
CA ILE A 272 -10.74 6.23 7.06
C ILE A 272 -12.18 6.71 7.32
N ALA A 273 -12.75 6.28 8.44
CA ALA A 273 -14.18 6.44 8.73
C ALA A 273 -14.52 7.78 9.40
N TYR A 274 -13.54 8.33 10.08
CA TYR A 274 -13.63 9.52 10.93
C TYR A 274 -13.23 10.77 10.14
N HIS A 275 -13.77 11.92 10.52
CA HIS A 275 -13.47 13.20 9.86
C HIS A 275 -12.24 13.88 10.47
N HIS A 276 -12.03 13.67 11.77
CA HIS A 276 -10.90 14.21 12.51
C HIS A 276 -10.24 13.12 13.33
N VAL A 277 -8.91 13.15 13.37
CA VAL A 277 -8.06 12.29 14.19
C VAL A 277 -7.28 13.19 15.15
N ILE A 278 -7.20 12.82 16.42
CA ILE A 278 -6.40 13.49 17.44
C ILE A 278 -5.33 12.52 17.93
N LEU A 279 -4.06 12.87 17.70
CA LEU A 279 -2.90 12.08 18.10
C LEU A 279 -2.58 12.25 19.60
N PRO A 280 -1.76 11.38 20.22
CA PRO A 280 -1.44 11.45 21.65
C PRO A 280 -0.82 12.77 22.11
N ASP A 281 -0.14 13.50 21.23
CA ASP A 281 0.43 14.83 21.50
C ASP A 281 -0.57 15.99 21.35
N GLY A 282 -1.86 15.68 21.11
CA GLY A 282 -2.92 16.66 20.85
C GLY A 282 -2.95 17.19 19.41
N THR A 283 -2.07 16.72 18.52
CA THR A 283 -2.09 17.11 17.10
C THR A 283 -3.40 16.67 16.44
N MET A 284 -4.12 17.64 15.87
CA MET A 284 -5.37 17.40 15.13
C MET A 284 -5.08 17.24 13.64
N GLN A 285 -5.52 16.14 13.05
CA GLN A 285 -5.40 15.89 11.62
C GLN A 285 -6.78 15.75 10.99
N THR A 286 -6.98 16.43 9.86
CA THR A 286 -8.16 16.23 9.01
C THR A 286 -8.02 14.92 8.26
N ALA A 287 -9.10 14.16 8.20
CA ALA A 287 -9.14 12.83 7.61
C ALA A 287 -10.20 12.78 6.50
N ARG A 288 -11.33 12.09 6.73
CA ARG A 288 -12.45 12.14 5.80
C ARG A 288 -12.96 13.58 5.66
N PRO A 289 -13.15 14.10 4.43
CA PRO A 289 -13.57 15.48 4.24
C PRO A 289 -14.83 15.80 5.03
N GLU A 290 -14.81 16.88 5.81
CA GLU A 290 -15.86 17.22 6.77
C GLU A 290 -17.26 17.26 6.17
N LYS A 291 -17.43 17.54 4.88
CA LYS A 291 -18.75 17.60 4.23
C LYS A 291 -19.30 16.23 3.79
N MET A 292 -18.52 15.15 3.88
CA MET A 292 -18.86 13.83 3.32
C MET A 292 -19.39 12.86 4.38
N VAL A 293 -20.26 11.92 3.99
CA VAL A 293 -20.82 10.91 4.90
C VAL A 293 -19.68 10.07 5.51
N GLY A 294 -19.69 9.96 6.84
CA GLY A 294 -18.75 9.12 7.59
C GLY A 294 -19.01 7.62 7.43
N ALA A 295 -18.14 6.81 8.02
CA ALA A 295 -18.35 5.36 8.14
C ALA A 295 -18.13 4.86 9.59
N HIS A 296 -18.28 5.76 10.57
CA HIS A 296 -17.81 5.56 11.94
C HIS A 296 -18.89 5.08 12.91
N ALA A 297 -20.17 5.35 12.64
CA ALA A 297 -21.29 4.93 13.49
C ALA A 297 -22.54 4.66 12.64
N TYR A 298 -22.97 3.40 12.58
CA TYR A 298 -24.13 2.98 11.80
C TYR A 298 -25.39 3.76 12.22
N GLY A 299 -26.29 4.02 11.27
CA GLY A 299 -27.52 4.79 11.51
C GLY A 299 -27.35 6.31 11.63
N VAL A 300 -26.21 6.82 12.11
CA VAL A 300 -26.00 8.27 12.32
C VAL A 300 -24.98 8.91 11.38
N ASN A 301 -24.15 8.13 10.67
CA ASN A 301 -23.18 8.61 9.67
C ASN A 301 -23.71 9.71 8.71
N PRO A 302 -24.96 9.65 8.18
CA PRO A 302 -25.45 10.67 7.24
C PRO A 302 -25.65 12.07 7.85
N ARG A 303 -25.61 12.20 9.18
CA ARG A 303 -25.88 13.45 9.92
C ARG A 303 -24.81 13.82 10.95
N SER A 304 -23.77 13.01 11.13
CA SER A 304 -22.78 13.18 12.19
C SER A 304 -21.35 13.42 11.71
N ILE A 305 -20.58 14.13 12.54
CA ILE A 305 -19.12 14.15 12.47
C ILE A 305 -18.53 13.21 13.51
N GLY A 306 -17.77 12.20 13.06
CA GLY A 306 -16.91 11.40 13.94
C GLY A 306 -15.55 12.07 14.19
N ILE A 307 -15.21 12.24 15.47
CA ILE A 307 -13.86 12.61 15.94
C ILE A 307 -13.29 11.37 16.63
N VAL A 308 -12.09 10.94 16.24
CA VAL A 308 -11.40 9.81 16.88
C VAL A 308 -10.12 10.29 17.56
N LEU A 309 -9.87 9.78 18.76
CA LEU A 309 -8.60 9.92 19.46
C LEU A 309 -7.79 8.64 19.29
N VAL A 310 -6.49 8.76 19.03
CA VAL A 310 -5.59 7.61 18.93
C VAL A 310 -5.24 7.10 20.33
N GLY A 311 -5.53 5.83 20.58
CA GLY A 311 -5.28 5.12 21.84
C GLY A 311 -6.38 4.12 22.19
N ASP A 312 -6.12 3.26 23.17
CA ASP A 312 -7.09 2.35 23.78
C ASP A 312 -7.48 2.81 25.20
N PHE A 313 -8.45 3.72 25.25
CA PHE A 313 -9.02 4.17 26.52
C PHE A 313 -9.93 3.17 27.24
N ASN A 314 -9.86 1.89 26.89
CA ASN A 314 -10.23 0.83 27.83
C ASN A 314 -9.08 0.46 28.77
N GLN A 315 -7.85 0.84 28.47
CA GLN A 315 -6.66 0.47 29.26
C GLN A 315 -6.09 1.64 30.06
N HIS A 316 -6.22 2.87 29.56
CA HIS A 316 -5.66 4.06 30.18
C HIS A 316 -6.45 5.32 29.83
N ASP A 317 -6.16 6.42 30.52
CA ASP A 317 -6.82 7.70 30.27
C ASP A 317 -6.27 8.36 28.99
N PRO A 318 -7.06 9.21 28.29
CA PRO A 318 -6.53 10.07 27.24
C PRO A 318 -5.45 11.03 27.76
N THR A 319 -4.54 11.48 26.90
CA THR A 319 -3.55 12.47 27.34
C THR A 319 -4.21 13.84 27.57
N PRO A 320 -3.66 14.68 28.48
CA PRO A 320 -4.15 16.05 28.67
C PRO A 320 -4.18 16.87 27.37
N GLU A 321 -3.20 16.64 26.49
CA GLU A 321 -3.11 17.29 25.18
C GLU A 321 -4.25 16.86 24.26
N GLN A 322 -4.60 15.56 24.25
CA GLN A 322 -5.75 15.04 23.52
C GLN A 322 -7.06 15.61 24.03
N GLU A 323 -7.26 15.67 25.34
CA GLU A 323 -8.47 16.24 25.95
C GLU A 323 -8.63 17.72 25.57
N LYS A 324 -7.56 18.50 25.71
CA LYS A 324 -7.55 19.92 25.35
C LYS A 324 -7.86 20.12 23.86
N ALA A 325 -7.24 19.34 22.98
CA ALA A 325 -7.48 19.40 21.55
C ALA A 325 -8.93 19.00 21.20
N LEU A 326 -9.46 17.95 21.84
CA LEU A 326 -10.82 17.49 21.63
C LEU A 326 -11.85 18.55 22.05
N ILE A 327 -11.67 19.19 23.20
CA ILE A 327 -12.54 20.27 23.67
C ILE A 327 -12.55 21.43 22.66
N ALA A 328 -11.37 21.88 22.24
CA ALA A 328 -11.23 22.98 21.29
C ALA A 328 -11.89 22.65 19.93
N LEU A 329 -11.63 21.45 19.39
CA LEU A 329 -12.21 20.99 18.14
C LEU A 329 -13.73 20.86 18.23
N THR A 330 -14.24 20.26 19.31
CA THR A 330 -15.68 20.05 19.51
C THR A 330 -16.41 21.37 19.60
N LYS A 331 -15.92 22.34 20.40
CA LYS A 331 -16.50 23.69 20.47
C LYS A 331 -16.53 24.37 19.09
N LYS A 332 -15.43 24.27 18.33
CA LYS A 332 -15.34 24.83 16.96
C LYS A 332 -16.37 24.21 16.01
N LEU A 333 -16.52 22.89 16.03
CA LEU A 333 -17.49 22.17 15.19
C LEU A 333 -18.93 22.43 15.62
N MET A 334 -19.21 22.50 16.93
CA MET A 334 -20.51 22.89 17.47
C MET A 334 -20.92 24.27 16.97
N LYS A 335 -20.03 25.26 17.06
CA LYS A 335 -20.28 26.61 16.54
C LYS A 335 -20.50 26.60 15.03
N ARG A 336 -19.64 25.90 14.27
CA ARG A 336 -19.68 25.84 12.80
C ARG A 336 -20.99 25.21 12.28
N TYR A 337 -21.42 24.10 12.87
CA TYR A 337 -22.57 23.33 12.41
C TYR A 337 -23.84 23.55 13.25
N ARG A 338 -23.79 24.45 14.24
CA ARG A 338 -24.87 24.72 15.20
C ARG A 338 -25.34 23.45 15.93
N VAL A 339 -24.39 22.57 16.27
CA VAL A 339 -24.66 21.34 17.04
C VAL A 339 -24.83 21.72 18.50
N ARG A 340 -25.97 21.35 19.09
CA ARG A 340 -26.23 21.55 20.52
C ARG A 340 -25.38 20.57 21.35
N PRO A 341 -24.95 20.92 22.57
CA PRO A 341 -24.19 20.01 23.43
C PRO A 341 -24.85 18.63 23.60
N ALA A 342 -26.18 18.59 23.73
CA ALA A 342 -26.95 17.34 23.84
C ALA A 342 -26.82 16.38 22.64
N ASN A 343 -26.32 16.87 21.50
CA ASN A 343 -26.05 16.07 20.30
C ASN A 343 -24.54 15.76 20.12
N VAL A 344 -23.73 16.01 21.14
CA VAL A 344 -22.36 15.47 21.24
C VAL A 344 -22.46 14.20 22.08
N VAL A 345 -22.17 13.05 21.47
CA VAL A 345 -22.42 11.74 22.09
C VAL A 345 -21.19 10.84 21.99
N PRO A 346 -20.97 9.93 22.95
CA PRO A 346 -19.96 8.88 22.79
C PRO A 346 -20.51 7.81 21.85
N HIS A 347 -19.64 7.08 21.15
CA HIS A 347 -20.09 6.05 20.21
C HIS A 347 -21.03 5.00 20.85
N ARG A 348 -20.79 4.62 22.10
CA ARG A 348 -21.65 3.71 22.88
C ARG A 348 -23.11 4.15 23.05
N LYS A 349 -23.46 5.41 22.79
CA LYS A 349 -24.86 5.88 22.82
C LYS A 349 -25.62 5.61 21.52
N VAL A 350 -24.92 5.30 20.42
CA VAL A 350 -25.53 5.09 19.09
C VAL A 350 -25.24 3.72 18.49
N SER A 351 -24.32 2.97 19.09
CA SER A 351 -23.93 1.61 18.70
C SER A 351 -23.64 0.75 19.94
N ALA A 352 -23.73 -0.58 19.82
CA ALA A 352 -23.31 -1.51 20.87
C ALA A 352 -21.76 -1.65 20.88
N THR A 353 -21.09 -0.84 21.69
CA THR A 353 -19.62 -0.76 21.81
C THR A 353 -19.24 -0.08 23.12
N ASP A 354 -18.01 -0.30 23.62
CA ASP A 354 -17.47 0.42 24.78
C ASP A 354 -16.89 1.81 24.43
N CYS A 355 -16.70 2.07 23.14
CA CYS A 355 -16.11 3.29 22.59
C CYS A 355 -16.83 4.57 23.09
N PRO A 356 -16.11 5.62 23.54
CA PRO A 356 -14.67 5.87 23.42
C PRO A 356 -13.80 5.27 24.54
N GLY A 357 -14.28 4.25 25.26
CA GLY A 357 -13.53 3.56 26.30
C GLY A 357 -14.02 3.90 27.71
N LYS A 358 -13.76 3.00 28.67
CA LYS A 358 -14.19 3.16 30.07
C LYS A 358 -13.37 4.21 30.86
N HIS A 359 -12.14 4.50 30.44
CA HIS A 359 -11.25 5.50 31.03
C HIS A 359 -11.40 6.90 30.40
N PHE A 360 -12.23 7.04 29.37
CA PHE A 360 -12.51 8.35 28.80
C PHE A 360 -13.38 9.19 29.77
N HIS A 361 -12.85 10.34 30.21
CA HIS A 361 -13.48 11.31 31.13
C HIS A 361 -14.67 12.06 30.49
N TRP A 362 -15.79 11.35 30.31
CA TRP A 362 -16.95 11.86 29.57
C TRP A 362 -17.62 13.07 30.25
N ASP A 363 -17.78 13.04 31.57
CA ASP A 363 -18.50 14.08 32.30
C ASP A 363 -17.68 15.38 32.37
N GLU A 364 -16.37 15.27 32.58
CA GLU A 364 -15.40 16.36 32.51
C GLU A 364 -15.39 17.00 31.13
N PHE A 365 -15.33 16.18 30.08
CA PHE A 365 -15.41 16.64 28.69
C PHE A 365 -16.71 17.40 28.42
N MET A 366 -17.87 16.85 28.83
CA MET A 366 -19.16 17.50 28.64
C MET A 366 -19.27 18.82 29.40
N LYS A 367 -18.73 18.89 30.63
CA LYS A 367 -18.64 20.13 31.41
C LYS A 367 -17.76 21.17 30.71
N ALA A 368 -16.64 20.76 30.12
CA ALA A 368 -15.71 21.65 29.46
C ALA A 368 -16.25 22.22 28.12
N ILE A 369 -17.04 21.45 27.35
CA ILE A 369 -17.61 21.95 26.09
C ILE A 369 -18.87 22.81 26.29
N THR A 370 -19.52 22.71 27.46
CA THR A 370 -20.71 23.49 27.82
C THR A 370 -20.40 24.76 28.62
N SER A 371 -19.21 24.86 29.21
CA SER A 371 -18.74 26.08 29.85
C SER A 371 -18.55 27.21 28.84
N LYS A 372 -18.99 28.41 29.25
CA LYS A 372 -18.98 29.64 28.43
C LYS A 372 -17.57 30.04 28.00
#